data_AF-A0A8T4LQL9-F1
#
_entry.id   AF-A0A8T4LQL9-F1
#
_cell.length_a   1.000
_cell.length_b   1.000
_cell.length_c   1.000
_cell.angle_alpha   90.00
_cell.angle_beta   90.00
_cell.angle_gamma   90.00
#
_symmetry.space_group_name_H-M   'P 1'
#
loop_
_entity.id
_entity.type
_entity.pdbx_description
1 polymer ?
#
loop_
_entity_poly.entity_id
_entity_poly.type
_entity_poly.pdbx_seq_one_letter_code
_entity_poly.pdbx_strand_id
1 'polypeptide(L)' 'MYVCSNKKCKKEIAKLDTKFTRCPSCGCRILYKQRQPIAKEVSTN' A
#
# COMPACT_ATOMS: atom_id res chain seq x y z
N MET A 1 -0.64 6.29 -1.83
CA MET A 1 0.56 5.49 -1.52
C MET A 1 0.18 4.02 -1.49
N TYR A 2 0.98 3.15 -2.07
CA TYR A 2 0.80 1.70 -2.01
C TYR A 2 1.91 1.08 -1.16
N VAL A 3 1.64 -0.04 -0.51
CA VAL A 3 2.61 -0.76 0.32
C VAL A 3 2.71 -2.19 -0.17
N CYS A 4 3.94 -2.69 -0.35
CA CYS A 4 4.15 -4.08 -0.74
C CYS A 4 3.65 -5.05 0.33
N SER A 5 2.88 -6.07 -0.06
CA SER A 5 2.35 -7.07 0.88
C SER A 5 3.42 -7.99 1.46
N ASN A 6 4.56 -8.12 0.78
CA ASN A 6 5.65 -8.96 1.25
C ASN A 6 6.20 -8.42 2.56
N LYS A 7 6.08 -9.23 3.62
CA LYS A 7 6.51 -8.88 4.99
C LYS A 7 7.98 -8.47 5.09
N LYS A 8 8.85 -8.99 4.22
CA LYS A 8 10.28 -8.64 4.18
C LYS A 8 10.55 -7.34 3.43
N CYS A 9 9.66 -6.94 2.53
CA CYS A 9 9.83 -5.73 1.72
C CYS A 9 9.15 -4.54 2.38
N LYS A 10 7.81 -4.58 2.54
CA LYS A 10 6.96 -3.51 3.11
C LYS A 10 7.26 -2.08 2.62
N LYS A 11 7.97 -1.92 1.49
CA LYS A 11 8.32 -0.61 0.96
C LYS A 11 7.08 0.10 0.47
N GLU A 12 7.08 1.41 0.67
CA GLU A 12 6.07 2.32 0.19
C GLU A 12 6.36 2.69 -1.28
N ILE A 13 5.30 2.76 -2.09
CA ILE A 13 5.35 3.00 -3.52
C ILE A 13 4.42 4.19 -3.79
N ALA A 14 5.02 5.32 -4.16
CA ALA A 14 4.27 6.55 -4.43
C ALA A 14 3.52 6.49 -5.77
N LYS A 15 4.15 5.91 -6.79
CA LYS A 15 3.60 5.79 -8.16
C LYS A 15 3.72 4.35 -8.63
N LEU A 16 2.62 3.80 -9.14
CA LEU A 16 2.57 2.51 -9.81
C LEU A 16 2.62 2.72 -11.32
N ASP A 17 3.38 1.88 -12.00
CA ASP A 17 3.25 1.75 -13.45
C ASP A 17 1.91 1.07 -13.77
N THR A 18 1.10 1.68 -14.63
CA THR A 18 -0.22 1.17 -15.00
C THR A 18 -0.14 -0.09 -15.87
N LYS A 19 1.02 -0.37 -16.49
CA LYS A 19 1.23 -1.58 -17.28
C LYS A 19 1.48 -2.81 -16.42
N PHE A 20 2.11 -2.65 -15.26
CA PHE A 20 2.47 -3.77 -14.38
C PHE A 20 2.26 -3.42 -12.91
N THR A 21 1.21 -3.98 -12.31
CA THR A 21 0.93 -3.84 -10.89
C THR A 21 1.86 -4.74 -10.05
N ARG A 22 3.10 -4.31 -9.84
CA ARG A 22 4.11 -5.02 -9.04
C ARG A 22 4.97 -4.08 -8.21
N CYS A 23 5.50 -4.58 -7.11
CA CYS A 23 6.49 -3.90 -6.31
C CYS A 23 7.81 -3.78 -7.10
N PRO A 24 8.37 -2.57 -7.27
CA PRO A 24 9.61 -2.37 -8.05
C PRO A 24 10.85 -2.93 -7.34
N SER A 25 10.81 -3.16 -6.03
CA SER A 25 11.97 -3.67 -5.28
C SER A 25 12.05 -5.20 -5.21
N CYS A 26 10.92 -5.90 -5.09
CA CYS A 26 10.92 -7.34 -4.86
C CYS A 26 10.04 -8.14 -5.83
N GLY A 27 9.40 -7.49 -6.79
CA GLY A 27 8.56 -8.14 -7.81
C GLY A 27 7.22 -8.70 -7.32
N CYS A 28 6.88 -8.56 -6.04
CA CYS A 28 5.60 -9.02 -5.51
C CYS A 28 4.43 -8.27 -6.17
N ARG A 29 3.36 -8.99 -6.53
CA ARG A 29 2.24 -8.44 -7.31
C ARG A 29 1.04 -8.03 -6.45
N ILE A 30 1.14 -8.15 -5.13
CA ILE A 30 0.08 -7.77 -4.20
C ILE A 30 0.53 -6.51 -3.46
N LEU A 31 -0.27 -5.45 -3.58
CA LEU A 31 0.01 -4.13 -3.03
C LEU A 31 -1.23 -3.64 -2.27
N TYR A 32 -1.03 -3.14 -1.05
CA TYR A 32 -2.10 -2.55 -0.25
C TYR A 32 -2.16 -1.04 -0.47
N LYS A 33 -3.36 -0.48 -0.64
CA LYS A 33 -3.54 0.97 -0.66
C LYS A 33 -3.49 1.49 0.76
N GLN A 34 -2.56 2.40 1.04
CA GLN A 34 -2.49 3.04 2.36
C GLN A 34 -3.76 3.88 2.57
N ARG A 35 -4.37 3.69 3.74
CA ARG A 35 -5.54 4.46 4.13
C ARG A 35 -5.11 5.91 4.35
N GLN A 36 -5.89 6.84 3.80
CA GLN A 36 -5.69 8.26 4.12
C GLN A 36 -5.94 8.47 5.61
N PRO A 37 -5.13 9.28 6.30
CA PRO A 37 -5.42 9.65 7.67
C PRO A 37 -6.69 10.49 7.66
N ILE A 38 -7.80 9.90 8.12
CA ILE A 38 -9.07 10.58 8.26
C ILE A 38 -9.35 10.59 9.76
N ALA A 39 -9.37 11.78 10.36
CA ALA A 39 -9.92 11.96 11.69
C ALA A 39 -11.42 11.66 11.61
N LYS A 40 -11.86 10.61 12.30
CA LYS A 40 -13.27 10.26 12.43
C LYS A 40 -13.57 10.17 13.91
N GLU A 41 -14.63 10.83 14.36
CA GLU A 41 -15.22 10.56 15.66
C GLU A 41 -15.83 9.16 15.62
N VAL A 42 -15.37 8.30 16.52
CA VAL A 42 -15.85 6.92 16.65
C VAL A 42 -16.60 6.83 17.97
N SER A 43 -17.92 6.67 17.91
CA SER A 43 -18.74 6.37 19.08
C SER A 43 -18.65 4.88 19.40
N THR A 44 -18.41 4.53 20.67
CA THR A 44 -18.35 3.14 21.17
C THR A 44 -19.59 2.77 22.00
N ASN A 45 -20.64 3.60 21.98
CA ASN A 45 -21.90 3.34 22.69
C ASN A 45 -22.72 2.23 22.03
#